data_AF-A0A7K1FFN2-F1
#
_entry.id   AF-A0A7K1FFN2-F1
#
_cell.length_a   1.000
_cell.length_b   1.000
_cell.length_c   1.000
_cell.angle_alpha   90.00
_cell.angle_beta   90.00
_cell.angle_gamma   90.00
#
_symmetry.space_group_name_H-M   'P 1'
#
loop_
_entity.id
_entity.type
_entity.pdbx_description
1 polymer ?
#
loop_
_entity_poly.entity_id
_entity_poly.type
_entity_poly.pdbx_seq_one_letter_code
_entity_poly.pdbx_strand_id
1 'polypeptide(L)'
;MPRPLRCAVVVPAPAASVRRVLAGSQVWVRALRSLGLRCSTDAGPTLTTGTDLHFRSDLRLATDTARLTVTGTDEQGLPVLAVTLGRLTRADLRIRTAETGAGVLTTLDLRITGPDRYTPYARRRLIRFGQAVLGVATVTARDPQVVVAGAVFRDGTVLAARRARPEALAGLWEMPGGRVEPGETEPVALRRELAEELGITVRVGERIEPSAQVGPGLVLHPWTADWTGGEPRPMEADPAHDEVRWLRADQLDEVDWLPGDAPFVEAVRALLTVRAGAARTDTHDAGVEQPTR
;
A
#
# COMPACT_ATOMS: atom_id res chain seq x y z
N MET A 1 37.84 -19.35 13.68
CA MET A 1 36.38 -19.16 13.81
C MET A 1 35.74 -19.16 12.42
N PRO A 2 34.63 -19.87 12.19
CA PRO A 2 33.96 -19.85 10.89
C PRO A 2 33.45 -18.45 10.54
N ARG A 3 33.63 -18.03 9.28
CA ARG A 3 33.13 -16.74 8.78
C ARG A 3 31.59 -16.69 8.86
N PRO A 4 31.00 -15.55 9.27
CA PRO A 4 29.55 -15.39 9.26
C PRO A 4 29.01 -15.59 7.84
N LEU A 5 27.81 -16.16 7.76
CA LEU A 5 27.05 -16.19 6.51
C LEU A 5 26.51 -14.80 6.24
N ARG A 6 26.57 -14.38 4.99
CA ARG A 6 26.07 -13.08 4.57
C ARG A 6 25.19 -13.23 3.34
N CYS A 7 23.99 -12.67 3.42
CA CYS A 7 23.12 -12.43 2.27
C CYS A 7 22.92 -10.92 2.16
N ALA A 8 22.97 -10.37 0.95
CA ALA A 8 22.76 -8.95 0.74
C ALA A 8 22.01 -8.68 -0.57
N VAL A 9 21.21 -7.62 -0.59
CA VAL A 9 20.53 -7.10 -1.78
C VAL A 9 20.37 -5.59 -1.64
N VAL A 10 20.34 -4.87 -2.75
CA VAL A 10 19.87 -3.48 -2.77
C VAL A 10 18.35 -3.52 -2.94
N VAL A 11 17.63 -3.00 -1.95
CA VAL A 11 16.18 -2.85 -2.01
C VAL A 11 15.86 -1.46 -2.58
N PRO A 12 15.24 -1.35 -3.77
CA PRO A 12 14.95 -0.07 -4.41
C PRO A 12 13.70 0.58 -3.77
N ALA A 13 13.84 1.03 -2.53
CA ALA A 13 12.80 1.71 -1.76
C ALA A 13 13.42 2.60 -0.66
N PRO A 14 12.67 3.54 -0.08
CA PRO A 14 13.17 4.36 1.03
C PRO A 14 13.53 3.54 2.27
N ALA A 15 14.51 4.03 3.04
CA ALA A 15 14.97 3.38 4.27
C ALA A 15 13.86 3.11 5.29
N ALA A 16 12.91 4.03 5.42
CA ALA A 16 11.75 3.86 6.31
C ALA A 16 10.89 2.65 5.90
N SER A 17 10.60 2.48 4.61
CA SER A 17 9.80 1.36 4.10
C SER A 17 10.53 0.03 4.24
N VAL A 18 11.84 -0.01 3.97
CA VAL A 18 12.66 -1.22 4.17
C VAL A 18 12.69 -1.63 5.64
N ARG A 19 12.95 -0.70 6.57
CA ARG A 19 13.00 -0.99 8.01
C ARG A 19 11.65 -1.45 8.54
N ARG A 20 10.56 -0.76 8.17
CA ARG A 20 9.19 -1.14 8.52
C ARG A 20 8.84 -2.56 8.08
N VAL A 21 9.18 -2.94 6.86
CA VAL A 21 8.93 -4.30 6.35
C VAL A 21 9.73 -5.34 7.12
N LEU A 22 11.02 -5.08 7.37
CA LEU A 22 11.90 -6.02 8.10
C LEU A 22 11.52 -6.15 9.58
N ALA A 23 10.93 -5.13 10.19
CA ALA A 23 10.35 -5.16 11.53
C ALA A 23 8.99 -5.89 11.59
N GLY A 24 8.29 -6.04 10.46
CA GLY A 24 6.98 -6.68 10.40
C GLY A 24 7.06 -8.22 10.39
N SER A 25 6.15 -8.91 11.08
CA SER A 25 6.14 -10.39 11.12
C SER A 25 5.88 -11.02 9.75
N GLN A 26 5.12 -10.34 8.87
CA GLN A 26 4.69 -10.86 7.57
C GLN A 26 5.82 -11.17 6.60
N VAL A 27 6.91 -10.38 6.59
CA VAL A 27 8.05 -10.63 5.67
C VAL A 27 8.69 -11.99 6.00
N TRP A 28 8.84 -12.30 7.29
CA TRP A 28 9.45 -13.54 7.78
C TRP A 28 8.55 -14.75 7.53
N VAL A 29 7.25 -14.61 7.80
CA VAL A 29 6.27 -15.67 7.55
C VAL A 29 6.18 -16.00 6.06
N ARG A 30 6.11 -14.99 5.18
CA ARG A 30 6.09 -15.18 3.73
C ARG A 30 7.38 -15.82 3.21
N ALA A 31 8.54 -15.38 3.69
CA ALA A 31 9.83 -15.94 3.30
C ALA A 31 9.98 -17.42 3.70
N LEU A 32 9.50 -17.83 4.86
CA LEU A 32 9.58 -19.23 5.28
C LEU A 32 8.53 -20.10 4.57
N ARG A 33 7.34 -19.56 4.29
CA ARG A 33 6.33 -20.24 3.45
C ARG A 33 6.82 -20.49 2.03
N SER A 34 7.56 -19.54 1.42
CA SER A 34 8.13 -19.75 0.08
C SER A 34 9.20 -20.85 0.03
N LEU A 35 9.73 -21.25 1.19
CA LEU A 35 10.65 -22.39 1.35
C LEU A 35 9.91 -23.70 1.67
N GLY A 36 8.58 -23.72 1.60
CA GLY A 36 7.75 -24.89 1.90
C GLY A 36 7.56 -25.17 3.39
N LEU A 37 7.82 -24.20 4.27
CA LEU A 37 7.62 -24.36 5.71
C LEU A 37 6.24 -23.84 6.13
N ARG A 38 5.54 -24.63 6.96
CA ARG A 38 4.33 -24.19 7.63
C ARG A 38 4.71 -23.38 8.85
N CYS A 39 4.13 -22.19 8.98
CA CYS A 39 4.32 -21.30 10.11
C CYS A 39 3.11 -21.37 11.05
N SER A 40 3.36 -21.45 12.35
CA SER A 40 2.40 -21.14 13.42
C SER A 40 3.00 -20.01 14.26
N THR A 41 2.24 -18.94 14.47
CA THR A 41 2.71 -17.76 15.18
C THR A 41 1.53 -17.01 15.80
N ASP A 42 1.71 -16.55 17.04
CA ASP A 42 0.80 -15.61 17.71
C ASP A 42 1.29 -14.15 17.59
N ALA A 43 2.39 -13.93 16.85
CA ALA A 43 2.95 -12.61 16.61
C ALA A 43 1.93 -11.65 15.97
N GLY A 44 1.84 -10.45 16.54
CA GLY A 44 1.16 -9.31 15.92
C GLY A 44 1.82 -8.83 14.62
N PRO A 45 1.36 -7.70 14.06
CA PRO A 45 1.89 -7.18 12.79
C PRO A 45 3.39 -6.81 12.87
N THR A 46 3.86 -6.38 14.04
CA THR A 46 5.25 -6.00 14.31
C THR A 46 5.91 -7.00 15.23
N LEU A 47 7.16 -7.35 14.93
CA LEU A 47 7.98 -8.20 15.79
C LEU A 47 8.45 -7.40 17.02
N THR A 48 8.11 -7.88 18.20
CA THR A 48 8.59 -7.34 19.48
C THR A 48 9.51 -8.34 20.16
N THR A 49 10.38 -7.86 21.05
CA THR A 49 11.21 -8.74 21.89
C THR A 49 10.37 -9.80 22.59
N GLY A 50 10.83 -11.04 22.55
CA GLY A 50 10.09 -12.21 23.05
C GLY A 50 9.14 -12.85 22.05
N THR A 51 8.93 -12.25 20.87
CA THR A 51 8.12 -12.88 19.81
C THR A 51 8.80 -14.15 19.31
N ASP A 52 8.05 -15.26 19.33
CA ASP A 52 8.46 -16.54 18.79
C ASP A 52 7.65 -16.86 17.53
N LEU A 53 8.37 -17.17 16.45
CA LEU A 53 7.81 -17.70 15.23
C LEU A 53 8.22 -19.18 15.11
N HIS A 54 7.23 -20.08 15.06
CA HIS A 54 7.47 -21.52 14.98
C HIS A 54 7.19 -22.04 13.57
N PHE A 55 8.13 -22.81 13.04
CA PHE A 55 8.06 -23.34 11.69
C PHE A 55 8.29 -24.83 11.66
N ARG A 56 7.55 -25.52 10.79
CA ARG A 56 7.72 -26.94 10.53
C ARG A 56 7.75 -27.26 9.03
N SER A 57 8.57 -28.23 8.67
CA SER A 57 8.64 -28.86 7.35
C SER A 57 7.73 -30.08 7.31
N ASP A 58 7.12 -30.35 6.15
CA ASP A 58 6.32 -31.56 5.92
C ASP A 58 7.21 -32.77 5.53
N LEU A 59 8.46 -32.54 5.14
CA LEU A 59 9.46 -33.59 4.89
C LEU A 59 9.94 -34.14 6.23
N ARG A 60 9.92 -35.47 6.47
CA ARG A 60 10.29 -36.12 7.75
C ARG A 60 11.81 -36.30 7.92
N LEU A 61 12.55 -35.25 8.30
CA LEU A 61 13.99 -35.26 8.61
C LEU A 61 14.28 -34.78 10.05
N ALA A 62 15.48 -35.04 10.59
CA ALA A 62 15.84 -34.66 11.98
C ALA A 62 15.86 -33.13 12.27
N THR A 63 15.60 -32.29 11.27
CA THR A 63 15.65 -30.82 11.33
C THR A 63 14.33 -30.15 10.91
N ASP A 64 13.22 -30.86 11.11
CA ASP A 64 11.91 -30.43 10.57
C ASP A 64 11.33 -29.22 11.24
N THR A 65 11.88 -28.77 12.36
CA THR A 65 11.42 -27.59 13.07
C THR A 65 12.46 -26.48 13.04
N ALA A 66 11.98 -25.25 12.85
CA ALA A 66 12.76 -24.05 13.06
C ALA A 66 12.00 -23.11 14.00
N ARG A 67 12.71 -22.43 14.89
CA ARG A 67 12.17 -21.35 15.72
C ARG A 67 12.98 -20.10 15.49
N LEU A 68 12.29 -18.98 15.29
CA LEU A 68 12.90 -17.65 15.28
C LEU A 68 12.38 -16.92 16.51
N THR A 69 13.28 -16.46 17.36
CA THR A 69 12.99 -15.73 18.59
C THR A 69 13.58 -14.33 18.48
N VAL A 70 12.76 -13.31 18.64
CA VAL A 70 13.24 -11.92 18.69
C VAL A 70 13.88 -11.67 20.05
N THR A 71 15.20 -11.55 20.09
CA THR A 71 15.96 -11.34 21.33
C THR A 71 16.10 -9.87 21.69
N GLY A 72 15.80 -8.96 20.75
CA GLY A 72 15.88 -7.52 20.95
C GLY A 72 15.69 -6.77 19.64
N THR A 73 15.92 -5.47 19.71
CA THR A 73 15.85 -4.55 18.57
C THR A 73 17.12 -3.70 18.57
N ASP A 74 17.67 -3.42 17.40
CA ASP A 74 18.83 -2.54 17.26
C ASP A 74 18.44 -1.05 17.20
N GLU A 75 19.44 -0.16 17.08
CA GLU A 75 19.26 1.28 16.98
C GLU A 75 18.46 1.73 15.74
N GLN A 76 18.39 0.90 14.70
CA GLN A 76 17.61 1.15 13.49
C GLN A 76 16.16 0.63 13.61
N GLY A 77 15.76 0.08 14.76
CA GLY A 77 14.44 -0.51 14.95
C GLY A 77 14.30 -1.91 14.33
N LEU A 78 15.41 -2.56 13.93
CA LEU A 78 15.40 -3.87 13.29
C LEU A 78 15.51 -4.99 14.32
N PRO A 79 14.82 -6.12 14.13
CA PRO A 79 14.84 -7.23 15.07
C PRO A 79 16.19 -7.95 15.04
N VAL A 80 16.71 -8.24 16.22
CA VAL A 80 17.81 -9.19 16.44
C VAL A 80 17.19 -10.54 16.75
N LEU A 81 17.56 -11.57 15.98
CA LEU A 81 16.87 -12.85 15.99
C LEU A 81 17.82 -13.99 16.39
N ALA A 82 17.39 -14.80 17.35
CA ALA A 82 17.96 -16.12 17.57
C ALA A 82 17.18 -17.15 16.75
N VAL A 83 17.90 -17.94 15.96
CA VAL A 83 17.36 -18.98 15.09
C VAL A 83 17.76 -20.33 15.67
N THR A 84 16.78 -21.21 15.91
CA THR A 84 17.03 -22.61 16.30
C THR A 84 16.56 -23.53 15.18
N LEU A 85 17.43 -24.40 14.68
CA LEU A 85 17.14 -25.41 13.66
C LEU A 85 17.28 -26.81 14.27
N GLY A 86 16.16 -27.53 14.40
CA GLY A 86 16.13 -28.81 15.12
C GLY A 86 16.60 -28.66 16.57
N ARG A 87 17.31 -29.67 17.10
CA ARG A 87 17.75 -29.71 18.52
C ARG A 87 19.16 -29.18 18.77
N LEU A 88 20.00 -29.10 17.74
CA LEU A 88 21.45 -28.96 17.92
C LEU A 88 22.04 -27.70 17.29
N THR A 89 21.35 -27.08 16.33
CA THR A 89 21.87 -25.95 15.59
C THR A 89 21.19 -24.68 16.03
N ARG A 90 21.99 -23.70 16.45
CA ARG A 90 21.53 -22.33 16.71
C ARG A 90 22.24 -21.38 15.76
N ALA A 91 21.65 -20.22 15.48
CA ALA A 91 22.31 -19.14 14.78
C ALA A 91 21.77 -17.79 15.25
N ASP A 92 22.64 -16.79 15.31
CA ASP A 92 22.23 -15.40 15.52
C ASP A 92 22.10 -14.71 14.16
N LEU A 93 20.98 -14.03 13.93
CA LEU A 93 20.72 -13.24 12.73
C LEU A 93 20.68 -11.77 13.12
N ARG A 94 21.51 -10.98 12.43
CA ARG A 94 21.50 -9.51 12.50
C ARG A 94 21.25 -8.92 11.13
N ILE A 95 20.50 -7.83 11.11
CA ILE A 95 20.18 -7.08 9.89
C ILE A 95 21.02 -5.80 9.92
N ARG A 96 21.51 -5.37 8.76
CA ARG A 96 22.17 -4.08 8.59
C ARG A 96 21.59 -3.40 7.37
N THR A 97 21.27 -2.13 7.50
CA THR A 97 20.81 -1.30 6.38
C THR A 97 21.75 -0.14 6.17
N ALA A 98 22.11 0.12 4.92
CA ALA A 98 22.89 1.29 4.51
C ALA A 98 22.24 1.92 3.27
N GLU A 99 22.03 3.23 3.30
CA GLU A 99 21.47 3.98 2.18
C GLU A 99 22.50 4.11 1.05
N THR A 100 22.01 4.03 -0.19
CA THR A 100 22.80 4.10 -1.42
C THR A 100 22.02 4.91 -2.46
N GLY A 101 22.66 5.35 -3.54
CA GLY A 101 21.96 6.06 -4.63
C GLY A 101 20.88 5.24 -5.35
N ALA A 102 20.88 3.91 -5.21
CA ALA A 102 19.93 3.00 -5.85
C ALA A 102 18.87 2.42 -4.89
N GLY A 103 18.83 2.90 -3.64
CA GLY A 103 17.97 2.36 -2.57
C GLY A 103 18.78 1.94 -1.35
N VAL A 104 18.34 0.92 -0.63
CA VAL A 104 18.94 0.51 0.66
C VAL A 104 19.65 -0.82 0.52
N LEU A 105 20.97 -0.84 0.69
CA LEU A 105 21.74 -2.07 0.83
C LEU A 105 21.34 -2.74 2.15
N THR A 106 20.61 -3.85 2.03
CA THR A 106 20.14 -4.64 3.16
C THR A 106 20.97 -5.91 3.27
N THR A 107 21.60 -6.12 4.42
CA THR A 107 22.48 -7.26 4.69
C THR A 107 21.95 -8.07 5.86
N LEU A 108 21.84 -9.38 5.70
CA LEU A 108 21.57 -10.34 6.78
C LEU A 108 22.88 -11.06 7.10
N ASP A 109 23.38 -10.85 8.31
CA ASP A 109 24.54 -11.55 8.88
C ASP A 109 24.03 -12.69 9.79
N LEU A 110 24.33 -13.94 9.42
CA LEU A 110 23.97 -15.12 10.21
C LEU A 110 25.22 -15.80 10.78
N ARG A 111 25.28 -15.93 12.10
CA ARG A 111 26.37 -16.59 12.82
C ARG A 111 25.88 -17.91 13.41
N ILE A 112 26.33 -19.02 12.86
CA ILE A 112 25.95 -20.35 13.34
C ILE A 112 26.73 -20.71 14.59
N THR A 113 26.02 -21.22 15.58
CA THR A 113 26.54 -21.72 16.84
C THR A 113 26.02 -23.16 17.00
N GLY A 114 26.88 -24.16 16.79
CA GLY A 114 26.49 -25.57 16.84
C GLY A 114 27.62 -26.52 16.44
N PRO A 115 27.40 -27.85 16.51
CA PRO A 115 28.44 -28.84 16.19
C PRO A 115 28.81 -28.82 14.70
N ASP A 116 30.12 -28.84 14.40
CA ASP A 116 30.65 -28.71 13.04
C ASP A 116 30.05 -29.69 12.03
N ARG A 117 29.72 -30.92 12.46
CA ARG A 117 29.13 -31.96 11.60
C ARG A 117 27.77 -31.58 10.98
N TYR A 118 27.02 -30.63 11.56
CA TYR A 118 25.73 -30.18 11.03
C TYR A 118 25.81 -28.83 10.32
N THR A 119 26.96 -28.15 10.41
CA THR A 119 27.18 -26.81 9.87
C THR A 119 26.97 -26.72 8.36
N PRO A 120 27.43 -27.65 7.50
CA PRO A 120 27.22 -27.55 6.05
C PRO A 120 25.74 -27.51 5.63
N TYR A 121 24.91 -28.36 6.24
CA TYR A 121 23.47 -28.41 5.98
C TYR A 121 22.75 -27.16 6.50
N ALA A 122 23.05 -26.78 7.75
CA ALA A 122 22.53 -25.56 8.35
C ALA A 122 22.87 -24.31 7.52
N ARG A 123 24.10 -24.21 7.00
CA ARG A 123 24.53 -23.09 6.13
C ARG A 123 23.66 -22.98 4.89
N ARG A 124 23.41 -24.09 4.19
CA ARG A 124 22.57 -24.07 2.97
C ARG A 124 21.15 -23.59 3.26
N ARG A 125 20.53 -24.06 4.35
CA ARG A 125 19.18 -23.63 4.73
C ARG A 125 19.12 -22.17 5.14
N LEU A 126 20.09 -21.72 5.95
CA LEU A 126 20.16 -20.34 6.41
C LEU A 126 20.44 -19.34 5.27
N ILE A 127 21.24 -19.72 4.27
CA ILE A 127 21.43 -18.91 3.06
C ILE A 127 20.11 -18.80 2.28
N ARG A 128 19.41 -19.92 2.02
CA ARG A 128 18.12 -19.89 1.32
C ARG A 128 17.07 -19.07 2.07
N PHE A 129 17.07 -19.19 3.40
CA PHE A 129 16.25 -18.37 4.27
C PHE A 129 16.57 -16.88 4.16
N GLY A 130 17.84 -16.49 4.29
CA GLY A 130 18.25 -15.09 4.13
C GLY A 130 17.89 -14.53 2.75
N GLN A 131 18.09 -15.31 1.68
CA GLN A 131 17.69 -14.96 0.32
C GLN A 131 16.17 -14.79 0.18
N ALA A 132 15.37 -15.68 0.77
CA ALA A 132 13.92 -15.57 0.75
C ALA A 132 13.42 -14.33 1.48
N VAL A 133 13.97 -14.03 2.67
CA VAL A 133 13.62 -12.81 3.43
C VAL A 133 13.95 -11.57 2.63
N LEU A 134 15.16 -11.49 2.08
CA LEU A 134 15.57 -10.37 1.24
C LEU A 134 14.71 -10.22 -0.01
N GLY A 135 14.36 -11.32 -0.68
CA GLY A 135 13.47 -11.30 -1.84
C GLY A 135 12.07 -10.77 -1.52
N VAL A 136 11.45 -11.27 -0.44
CA VAL A 136 10.14 -10.78 0.02
C VAL A 136 10.22 -9.32 0.47
N ALA A 137 11.28 -8.94 1.20
CA ALA A 137 11.49 -7.56 1.63
C ALA A 137 11.62 -6.62 0.43
N THR A 138 12.38 -7.00 -0.61
CA THR A 138 12.56 -6.21 -1.83
C THR A 138 11.23 -5.89 -2.53
N VAL A 139 10.31 -6.86 -2.57
CA VAL A 139 9.00 -6.68 -3.20
C VAL A 139 8.06 -5.89 -2.28
N THR A 140 8.08 -6.18 -0.98
CA THR A 140 7.12 -5.62 -0.01
C THR A 140 7.49 -4.20 0.41
N ALA A 141 8.77 -3.84 0.37
CA ALA A 141 9.27 -2.54 0.81
C ALA A 141 9.13 -1.43 -0.22
N ARG A 142 8.78 -1.74 -1.47
CA ARG A 142 8.44 -0.72 -2.45
C ARG A 142 7.31 0.14 -1.89
N ASP A 143 7.44 1.46 -1.98
CA ASP A 143 6.36 2.34 -1.55
C ASP A 143 5.08 1.98 -2.30
N PRO A 144 3.93 2.01 -1.62
CA PRO A 144 2.68 1.80 -2.32
C PRO A 144 2.56 2.82 -3.44
N GLN A 145 2.24 2.34 -4.64
CA GLN A 145 1.94 3.23 -5.75
C GLN A 145 0.64 3.98 -5.41
N VAL A 146 0.74 5.30 -5.46
CA VAL A 146 -0.40 6.19 -5.21
C VAL A 146 -1.31 6.18 -6.43
N VAL A 147 -2.60 6.03 -6.17
CA VAL A 147 -3.69 6.24 -7.11
C VAL A 147 -4.47 7.44 -6.60
N VAL A 148 -4.75 8.42 -7.45
CA VAL A 148 -5.58 9.58 -7.11
C VAL A 148 -7.00 9.36 -7.62
N ALA A 149 -7.99 9.78 -6.85
CA ALA A 149 -9.40 9.80 -7.25
C ALA A 149 -9.98 11.20 -7.06
N GLY A 150 -10.76 11.66 -8.02
CA GLY A 150 -11.37 12.99 -8.01
C GLY A 150 -12.83 12.95 -7.60
N ALA A 151 -13.16 13.52 -6.44
CA ALA A 151 -14.50 14.00 -6.16
C ALA A 151 -14.71 15.32 -6.92
N VAL A 152 -15.06 15.20 -8.21
CA VAL A 152 -15.22 16.33 -9.13
C VAL A 152 -16.63 16.90 -8.98
N PHE A 153 -16.74 18.16 -8.61
CA PHE A 153 -18.02 18.82 -8.35
C PHE A 153 -18.43 19.79 -9.46
N ARG A 154 -19.72 19.81 -9.76
CA ARG A 154 -20.39 20.77 -10.67
C ARG A 154 -21.83 20.96 -10.24
N ASP A 155 -22.27 22.20 -10.05
CA ASP A 155 -23.69 22.56 -9.85
C ASP A 155 -24.45 21.70 -8.81
N GLY A 156 -23.82 21.41 -7.67
CA GLY A 156 -24.42 20.61 -6.60
C GLY A 156 -24.43 19.09 -6.85
N THR A 157 -23.65 18.63 -7.84
CA THR A 157 -23.45 17.21 -8.18
C THR A 157 -21.98 16.82 -8.14
N VAL A 158 -21.70 15.52 -8.07
CA VAL A 158 -20.37 14.93 -8.17
C VAL A 158 -20.30 13.97 -9.36
N LEU A 159 -19.17 13.92 -10.06
CA LEU A 159 -18.96 13.01 -11.17
C LEU A 159 -18.64 11.60 -10.68
N ALA A 160 -19.33 10.61 -11.22
CA ALA A 160 -19.04 9.19 -11.06
C ALA A 160 -18.84 8.54 -12.43
N ALA A 161 -17.92 7.58 -12.52
CA ALA A 161 -17.63 6.83 -13.74
C ALA A 161 -17.82 5.33 -13.49
N ARG A 162 -18.49 4.64 -14.42
CA ARG A 162 -18.74 3.19 -14.34
C ARG A 162 -17.64 2.43 -15.06
N ARG A 163 -17.02 1.47 -14.39
CA ARG A 163 -15.95 0.66 -14.95
C ARG A 163 -16.47 -0.26 -16.05
N ALA A 164 -15.81 -0.24 -17.19
CA ALA A 164 -15.98 -1.22 -18.25
C ALA A 164 -15.11 -2.48 -18.02
N ARG A 165 -13.99 -2.32 -17.30
CA ARG A 165 -12.98 -3.37 -17.11
C ARG A 165 -12.15 -3.19 -15.83
N PRO A 166 -11.44 -4.23 -15.34
CA PRO A 166 -11.55 -5.65 -15.74
C PRO A 166 -12.92 -6.23 -15.41
N GLU A 167 -13.28 -7.40 -15.98
CA GLU A 167 -14.60 -8.04 -15.82
C GLU A 167 -15.05 -8.17 -14.36
N ALA A 168 -14.12 -8.47 -13.45
CA ALA A 168 -14.38 -8.57 -12.01
C ALA A 168 -14.89 -7.27 -11.36
N LEU A 169 -14.67 -6.12 -11.99
CA LEU A 169 -15.07 -4.80 -11.52
C LEU A 169 -16.04 -4.10 -12.48
N ALA A 170 -16.39 -4.74 -13.60
CA ALA A 170 -17.24 -4.13 -14.62
C ALA A 170 -18.64 -3.87 -14.06
N GLY A 171 -19.20 -2.70 -14.36
CA GLY A 171 -20.51 -2.25 -13.85
C GLY A 171 -20.46 -1.53 -12.49
N LEU A 172 -19.35 -1.62 -11.75
CA LEU A 172 -19.14 -0.86 -10.52
C LEU A 172 -18.73 0.58 -10.82
N TRP A 173 -19.02 1.49 -9.89
CA TRP A 173 -18.79 2.92 -10.03
C TRP A 173 -17.61 3.40 -9.17
N GLU A 174 -16.88 4.39 -9.67
CA GLU A 174 -15.75 5.01 -8.97
C GLU A 174 -15.71 6.51 -9.17
N MET A 175 -14.98 7.18 -8.28
CA MET A 175 -14.50 8.54 -8.53
C MET A 175 -13.38 8.46 -9.57
N PRO A 176 -13.46 9.20 -10.69
CA PRO A 176 -12.50 9.07 -11.77
C PRO A 176 -11.10 9.58 -11.37
N GLY A 177 -10.07 9.00 -11.97
CA GLY A 177 -8.67 9.26 -11.65
C GLY A 177 -7.79 8.06 -11.94
N GLY A 178 -6.52 8.14 -11.58
CA GLY A 178 -5.56 7.12 -11.98
C GLY A 178 -4.24 7.17 -11.22
N ARG A 179 -3.21 6.57 -11.79
CA ARG A 179 -1.93 6.37 -11.10
C ARG A 179 -1.11 7.65 -11.15
N VAL A 180 -0.42 7.96 -10.05
CA VAL A 180 0.61 9.01 -10.07
C VAL A 180 1.84 8.46 -10.77
N GLU A 181 2.30 9.16 -11.80
CA GLU A 181 3.52 8.81 -12.53
C GLU A 181 4.79 9.30 -11.81
N PRO A 182 5.96 8.66 -12.05
CA PRO A 182 7.22 9.11 -11.46
C PRO A 182 7.55 10.57 -11.80
N GLY A 183 7.75 11.39 -10.78
CA GLY A 183 8.08 12.82 -10.93
C GLY A 183 6.84 13.73 -11.03
N GLU A 184 5.65 13.17 -11.03
CA GLU A 184 4.37 13.90 -11.04
C GLU A 184 3.88 14.17 -9.60
N THR A 185 3.21 15.30 -9.38
CA THR A 185 2.50 15.55 -8.11
C THR A 185 1.06 15.03 -8.20
N GLU A 186 0.46 14.67 -7.07
CA GLU A 186 -0.93 14.14 -7.05
C GLU A 186 -1.95 15.04 -7.76
N PRO A 187 -1.96 16.38 -7.57
CA PRO A 187 -2.85 17.26 -8.32
C PRO A 187 -2.55 17.35 -9.82
N VAL A 188 -1.30 17.12 -10.24
CA VAL A 188 -0.94 17.08 -11.67
C VAL A 188 -1.45 15.77 -12.28
N ALA A 189 -1.23 14.64 -11.61
CA ALA A 189 -1.75 13.34 -12.00
C ALA A 189 -3.26 13.37 -12.18
N LEU A 190 -3.99 13.90 -11.19
CA LEU A 190 -5.45 13.93 -11.26
C LEU A 190 -5.97 14.75 -12.45
N ARG A 191 -5.35 15.90 -12.76
CA ARG A 191 -5.75 16.69 -13.92
C ARG A 191 -5.47 15.97 -15.23
N ARG A 192 -4.32 15.29 -15.33
CA ARG A 192 -3.94 14.51 -16.52
C ARG A 192 -4.93 13.38 -16.75
N GLU A 193 -5.17 12.55 -15.73
CA GLU A 193 -6.10 11.42 -15.79
C GLU A 193 -7.50 11.86 -16.18
N LEU A 194 -8.05 12.90 -15.55
CA LEU A 194 -9.40 13.39 -15.88
C LEU A 194 -9.50 13.98 -17.31
N ALA A 195 -8.42 14.55 -17.82
CA ALA A 195 -8.37 15.03 -19.20
C ALA A 195 -8.27 13.88 -20.20
N GLU A 196 -7.47 12.86 -19.89
CA GLU A 196 -7.21 11.70 -20.76
C GLU A 196 -8.39 10.70 -20.79
N GLU A 197 -8.98 10.40 -19.63
CA GLU A 197 -10.06 9.41 -19.51
C GLU A 197 -11.43 10.00 -19.83
N LEU A 198 -11.67 11.26 -19.45
CA LEU A 198 -13.01 11.86 -19.48
C LEU A 198 -13.12 13.15 -20.30
N GLY A 199 -12.01 13.71 -20.78
CA GLY A 199 -12.01 14.92 -21.59
C GLY A 199 -12.40 16.19 -20.83
N ILE A 200 -12.19 16.22 -19.51
CA ILE A 200 -12.54 17.37 -18.67
C ILE A 200 -11.32 18.06 -18.05
N THR A 201 -11.52 19.32 -17.69
CA THR A 201 -10.54 20.12 -16.93
C THR A 201 -11.12 20.45 -15.56
N VAL A 202 -10.25 20.46 -14.55
CA VAL A 202 -10.63 20.72 -13.17
C VAL A 202 -9.62 21.60 -12.46
N ARG A 203 -10.08 22.32 -11.43
CA ARG A 203 -9.25 22.89 -10.39
C ARG A 203 -9.23 21.94 -9.19
N VAL A 204 -8.11 21.26 -8.97
CA VAL A 204 -7.91 20.38 -7.81
C VAL A 204 -7.88 21.20 -6.53
N GLY A 205 -8.59 20.74 -5.50
CA GLY A 205 -8.70 21.35 -4.18
C GLY A 205 -7.88 20.60 -3.14
N GLU A 206 -8.50 20.36 -1.98
CA GLU A 206 -7.88 19.66 -0.85
C GLU A 206 -8.05 18.14 -0.95
N ARG A 207 -7.12 17.43 -0.32
CA ARG A 207 -7.20 15.97 -0.13
C ARG A 207 -8.28 15.63 0.89
N ILE A 208 -9.04 14.59 0.60
CA ILE A 208 -10.00 13.99 1.53
C ILE A 208 -9.24 12.93 2.33
N GLU A 209 -9.25 13.06 3.65
CA GLU A 209 -8.62 12.11 4.56
C GLU A 209 -9.69 11.19 5.20
N PRO A 210 -9.35 9.95 5.56
CA PRO A 210 -8.04 9.29 5.39
C PRO A 210 -7.79 8.80 3.95
N SER A 211 -6.64 8.19 3.69
CA SER A 211 -6.42 7.38 2.47
C SER A 211 -6.86 5.93 2.64
N ALA A 212 -7.12 5.22 1.53
CA ALA A 212 -7.56 3.82 1.55
C ALA A 212 -6.56 2.89 0.86
N GLN A 213 -6.32 1.71 1.44
CA GLN A 213 -5.60 0.63 0.77
C GLN A 213 -6.54 -0.08 -0.20
N VAL A 214 -6.37 0.12 -1.51
CA VAL A 214 -7.29 -0.41 -2.54
C VAL A 214 -6.76 -1.66 -3.25
N GLY A 215 -5.54 -2.07 -2.93
CA GLY A 215 -4.95 -3.30 -3.44
C GLY A 215 -3.55 -3.54 -2.88
N PRO A 216 -2.91 -4.68 -3.21
CA PRO A 216 -1.55 -4.95 -2.78
C PRO A 216 -0.58 -3.89 -3.31
N GLY A 217 -0.03 -3.07 -2.42
CA GLY A 217 0.88 -1.99 -2.79
C GLY A 217 0.23 -0.82 -3.52
N LEU A 218 -1.10 -0.65 -3.41
CA LEU A 218 -1.84 0.49 -3.93
C LEU A 218 -2.54 1.23 -2.80
N VAL A 219 -2.39 2.56 -2.77
CA VAL A 219 -3.08 3.44 -1.84
C VAL A 219 -3.81 4.51 -2.63
N LEU A 220 -5.10 4.65 -2.37
CA LEU A 220 -5.99 5.64 -2.97
C LEU A 220 -5.97 6.93 -2.14
N HIS A 221 -5.64 8.04 -2.79
CA HIS A 221 -5.73 9.39 -2.25
C HIS A 221 -6.88 10.13 -2.94
N PRO A 222 -8.02 10.30 -2.26
CA PRO A 222 -9.13 11.07 -2.82
C PRO A 222 -8.86 12.57 -2.69
N TRP A 223 -9.22 13.32 -3.72
CA TRP A 223 -9.07 14.77 -3.80
C TRP A 223 -10.39 15.41 -4.20
N THR A 224 -10.71 16.53 -3.58
CA THR A 224 -11.77 17.40 -4.09
C THR A 224 -11.31 18.08 -5.38
N ALA A 225 -12.23 18.30 -6.31
CA ALA A 225 -11.95 19.05 -7.51
C ALA A 225 -13.19 19.81 -7.98
N ASP A 226 -12.99 20.99 -8.53
CA ASP A 226 -14.05 21.78 -9.12
C ASP A 226 -13.94 21.71 -10.64
N TRP A 227 -15.03 21.34 -11.31
CA TRP A 227 -15.09 21.31 -12.77
C TRP A 227 -14.88 22.72 -13.34
N THR A 228 -14.04 22.84 -14.38
CA THR A 228 -13.75 24.14 -15.04
C THR A 228 -14.03 24.14 -16.55
N GLY A 229 -14.26 22.99 -17.17
CA GLY A 229 -14.54 22.90 -18.60
C GLY A 229 -14.45 21.50 -19.18
N GLY A 230 -14.96 21.33 -20.41
CA GLY A 230 -15.12 20.04 -21.08
C GLY A 230 -16.41 19.33 -20.65
N GLU A 231 -16.93 18.45 -21.49
CA GLU A 231 -18.10 17.64 -21.15
C GLU A 231 -17.65 16.19 -20.87
N PRO A 232 -17.90 15.64 -19.68
CA PRO A 232 -17.45 14.30 -19.33
C PRO A 232 -18.04 13.26 -20.25
N ARG A 233 -17.17 12.44 -20.84
CA ARG A 233 -17.56 11.25 -21.60
C ARG A 233 -16.41 10.25 -21.57
N PRO A 234 -16.66 8.93 -21.49
CA PRO A 234 -15.59 7.95 -21.60
C PRO A 234 -14.80 8.16 -22.90
N MET A 235 -13.47 8.27 -22.79
CA MET A 235 -12.59 8.47 -23.92
C MET A 235 -12.18 7.13 -24.54
N GLU A 236 -12.24 7.01 -25.87
CA GLU A 236 -11.84 5.79 -26.58
C GLU A 236 -10.36 5.44 -26.40
N ALA A 237 -9.54 6.45 -26.10
CA ALA A 237 -8.11 6.29 -25.83
C ALA A 237 -7.85 5.46 -24.57
N ASP A 238 -8.74 5.52 -23.58
CA ASP A 238 -8.74 4.63 -22.42
C ASP A 238 -10.15 4.10 -22.13
N PRO A 239 -10.49 2.88 -22.59
CA PRO A 239 -11.80 2.27 -22.35
C PRO A 239 -11.87 1.68 -20.93
N ALA A 240 -11.42 2.44 -19.93
CA ALA A 240 -11.57 2.08 -18.52
C ALA A 240 -13.03 2.17 -18.08
N HIS A 241 -13.79 3.12 -18.64
CA HIS A 241 -15.18 3.38 -18.30
C HIS A 241 -16.11 3.24 -19.51
N ASP A 242 -17.37 2.89 -19.26
CA ASP A 242 -18.42 2.81 -20.29
C ASP A 242 -19.56 3.80 -20.07
N GLU A 243 -19.65 4.40 -18.88
CA GLU A 243 -20.69 5.35 -18.52
C GLU A 243 -20.16 6.38 -17.52
N VAL A 244 -20.66 7.62 -17.59
CA VAL A 244 -20.40 8.66 -16.58
C VAL A 244 -21.71 9.32 -16.17
N ARG A 245 -21.83 9.71 -14.91
CA ARG A 245 -23.01 10.38 -14.36
C ARG A 245 -22.64 11.48 -13.38
N TRP A 246 -23.39 12.57 -13.42
CA TRP A 246 -23.42 13.56 -12.36
C TRP A 246 -24.46 13.13 -11.33
N LEU A 247 -24.03 12.89 -10.09
CA LEU A 247 -24.88 12.42 -9.00
C LEU A 247 -25.08 13.51 -7.96
N ARG A 248 -26.32 13.73 -7.54
CA ARG A 248 -26.65 14.53 -6.36
C ARG A 248 -26.36 13.76 -5.09
N ALA A 249 -26.37 14.47 -3.96
CA ALA A 249 -26.15 13.88 -2.63
C ALA A 249 -27.14 12.76 -2.29
N ASP A 250 -28.38 12.81 -2.79
CA ASP A 250 -29.41 11.79 -2.57
C ASP A 250 -29.36 10.63 -3.59
N GLN A 251 -28.54 10.75 -4.64
CA GLN A 251 -28.37 9.74 -5.68
C GLN A 251 -27.11 8.89 -5.48
N LEU A 252 -26.28 9.20 -4.48
CA LEU A 252 -25.04 8.48 -4.22
C LEU A 252 -25.27 7.00 -3.87
N ASP A 253 -26.45 6.67 -3.35
CA ASP A 253 -26.81 5.29 -2.99
C ASP A 253 -27.48 4.52 -4.16
N GLU A 254 -27.69 5.17 -5.31
CA GLU A 254 -28.29 4.54 -6.50
C GLU A 254 -27.26 3.78 -7.35
N VAL A 255 -25.98 3.85 -7.00
CA VAL A 255 -24.88 3.24 -7.74
C VAL A 255 -24.05 2.30 -6.85
N ASP A 256 -23.58 1.20 -7.44
CA ASP A 256 -22.72 0.24 -6.77
C ASP A 256 -21.27 0.71 -6.79
N TRP A 257 -20.85 1.45 -5.75
CA TRP A 257 -19.49 1.93 -5.62
C TRP A 257 -18.48 0.79 -5.49
N LEU A 258 -17.29 0.99 -6.03
CA LEU A 258 -16.15 0.13 -5.76
C LEU A 258 -15.86 0.06 -4.27
N PRO A 259 -15.38 -1.09 -3.76
CA PRO A 259 -14.96 -1.22 -2.37
C PRO A 259 -13.88 -0.21 -1.95
N GLY A 260 -13.07 0.28 -2.90
CA GLY A 260 -12.05 1.30 -2.65
C GLY A 260 -12.62 2.71 -2.47
N ASP A 261 -13.76 3.01 -3.09
CA ASP A 261 -14.38 4.33 -3.14
C ASP A 261 -15.48 4.49 -2.09
N ALA A 262 -16.18 3.41 -1.78
CA ALA A 262 -17.27 3.38 -0.80
C ALA A 262 -16.94 4.07 0.55
N PRO A 263 -15.73 3.95 1.13
CA PRO A 263 -15.38 4.64 2.38
C PRO A 263 -15.44 6.17 2.30
N PHE A 264 -15.40 6.76 1.11
CA PHE A 264 -15.35 8.21 0.88
C PHE A 264 -16.71 8.82 0.54
N VAL A 265 -17.70 7.99 0.20
CA VAL A 265 -19.03 8.45 -0.28
C VAL A 265 -19.71 9.37 0.73
N GLU A 266 -19.64 9.06 2.03
CA GLU A 266 -20.23 9.92 3.06
C GLU A 266 -19.51 11.27 3.22
N ALA A 267 -18.19 11.30 3.06
CA ALA A 267 -17.45 12.56 3.03
C ALA A 267 -17.84 13.41 1.82
N VAL A 268 -18.00 12.79 0.65
CA VAL A 268 -18.48 13.45 -0.57
C VAL A 268 -19.91 13.97 -0.39
N ARG A 269 -20.80 13.19 0.23
CA ARG A 269 -22.19 13.61 0.53
C ARG A 269 -22.23 14.86 1.41
N ALA A 270 -21.41 14.90 2.46
CA ALA A 270 -21.30 16.05 3.33
C ALA A 270 -20.82 17.29 2.55
N LEU A 271 -19.80 17.14 1.70
CA LEU A 271 -19.29 18.23 0.87
C LEU A 271 -20.35 18.76 -0.12
N LEU A 272 -21.10 17.88 -0.78
CA LEU A 272 -22.22 18.28 -1.65
C LEU A 272 -23.26 19.11 -0.90
N THR A 273 -23.60 18.69 0.32
CA THR A 273 -24.60 19.37 1.16
C THR A 273 -24.15 20.78 1.55
N VAL A 274 -22.88 20.92 1.97
CA VAL A 274 -22.30 22.22 2.33
C VAL A 274 -22.26 23.15 1.12
N ARG A 275 -21.82 22.65 -0.03
CA ARG A 275 -21.70 23.41 -1.28
C ARG A 275 -23.07 23.87 -1.81
N ALA A 276 -24.10 23.01 -1.72
CA ALA A 276 -25.48 23.39 -2.04
C ALA A 276 -26.05 24.43 -1.06
N GLY A 277 -25.60 24.42 0.20
CA GLY A 277 -25.91 25.46 1.19
C GLY A 277 -25.37 26.82 0.78
N ALA A 278 -24.06 26.90 0.48
CA ALA A 278 -23.39 28.15 0.13
C ALA A 278 -23.98 28.83 -1.12
N ALA A 279 -24.28 28.06 -2.18
CA ALA A 279 -24.87 28.59 -3.41
C ALA A 279 -26.27 29.23 -3.21
N ARG A 280 -27.02 28.80 -2.18
CA ARG A 280 -28.33 29.38 -1.83
C ARG A 280 -28.24 30.65 -1.01
N THR A 281 -27.13 30.86 -0.28
CA THR A 281 -26.92 32.08 0.51
C THR A 281 -26.49 33.25 -0.39
N ASP A 282 -25.65 32.99 -1.40
CA ASP A 282 -25.20 34.01 -2.36
C ASP A 282 -26.35 34.57 -3.23
N THR A 283 -27.41 33.78 -3.45
CA THR A 283 -28.60 34.22 -4.21
C THR A 283 -29.59 35.04 -3.38
N HIS A 284 -29.54 34.97 -2.03
CA HIS A 284 -30.45 35.71 -1.16
C HIS A 284 -29.98 37.15 -0.86
N ASP A 285 -28.67 37.42 -0.96
CA ASP A 285 -28.09 38.74 -0.67
C ASP A 285 -28.08 39.70 -1.89
N ALA A 286 -28.43 39.20 -3.08
CA ALA A 286 -28.52 40.01 -4.30
C ALA A 286 -29.88 40.72 -4.50
N GLY A 287 -30.81 40.61 -3.54
CA GLY A 287 -32.22 41.01 -3.69
C GLY A 287 -32.72 42.20 -2.87
N VAL A 288 -31.86 42.96 -2.18
CA VAL A 288 -32.31 44.15 -1.42
C VAL A 288 -32.19 45.41 -2.29
N GLU A 289 -33.22 45.62 -3.11
CA GLU A 289 -33.46 46.88 -3.82
C GLU A 289 -33.81 47.98 -2.80
N GLN A 290 -32.93 48.98 -2.64
CA GLN A 290 -33.19 50.14 -1.79
C GLN A 290 -34.33 50.98 -2.39
N PRO A 291 -35.39 51.31 -1.64
CA PRO A 291 -36.42 52.21 -2.12
C PRO A 291 -35.83 53.63 -2.16
N THR A 292 -35.78 54.19 -3.36
CA THR A 292 -35.45 55.59 -3.62
C THR A 292 -36.43 56.51 -2.89
N ARG A 293 -35.89 57.49 -2.16
CA ARG A 293 -36.58 58.69 -1.70
C ARG A 293 -35.76 59.91 -2.06
#